data_AF-A0A2M7HZB1-F1
#
_entry.id   AF-A0A2M7HZB1-F1
#
_cell.length_a   1.000
_cell.length_b   1.000
_cell.length_c   1.000
_cell.angle_alpha   90.00
_cell.angle_beta   90.00
_cell.angle_gamma   90.00
#
_symmetry.space_group_name_H-M   'P 1'
#
loop_
_entity.id
_entity.type
_entity.pdbx_description
1 polymer ?
#
loop_
_entity_poly.entity_id
_entity_poly.type
_entity_poly.pdbx_seq_one_letter_code
_entity_poly.pdbx_strand_id
1 'polypeptide(L)' 'KEKCIGCGSCAAVCPEVFKVGDDGKAEVLVEKVEKLGCAKTAEETCPAEAISVEPEK' A
#
# COMPACT_ATOMS: atom_id res chain seq x y z
N LYS A 1 -4.36 -0.48 -9.26
CA LYS A 1 -4.47 1.00 -9.29
C LYS A 1 -5.91 1.51 -9.48
N GLU A 2 -6.79 0.85 -10.24
CA GLU A 2 -8.15 1.35 -10.55
C GLU A 2 -9.04 1.66 -9.34
N LYS A 3 -9.02 0.80 -8.32
CA LYS A 3 -9.77 1.02 -7.06
C LYS A 3 -9.22 2.16 -6.20
N CYS A 4 -7.97 2.57 -6.40
CA CYS A 4 -7.33 3.54 -5.51
C CYS A 4 -8.00 4.92 -5.67
N ILE A 5 -8.40 5.52 -4.55
CA ILE A 5 -9.00 6.87 -4.52
C ILE A 5 -8.01 7.97 -4.12
N GLY A 6 -6.75 7.63 -3.85
CA GLY A 6 -5.72 8.61 -3.49
C GLY A 6 -5.80 9.14 -2.06
N CYS A 7 -6.33 8.35 -1.11
CA CYS A 7 -6.46 8.79 0.28
C CYS A 7 -5.11 8.97 1.01
N GLY A 8 -4.04 8.32 0.54
CA GLY A 8 -2.69 8.43 1.12
C GLY A 8 -2.45 7.64 2.41
N SER A 9 -3.44 6.91 2.93
CA SER A 9 -3.29 6.13 4.18
C SER A 9 -2.15 5.12 4.13
N CYS A 10 -1.93 4.47 2.99
CA CYS A 10 -0.87 3.48 2.85
C CYS A 10 0.53 4.07 2.94
N ALA A 11 0.76 5.25 2.34
CA ALA A 11 2.01 5.97 2.44
C ALA A 11 2.25 6.54 3.84
N ALA A 12 1.18 6.84 4.59
CA ALA A 12 1.29 7.24 5.98
C ALA A 12 1.61 6.06 6.92
N VAL A 13 1.01 4.89 6.67
CA VAL A 13 1.17 3.68 7.51
C VAL A 13 2.49 2.96 7.22
N CYS A 14 2.88 2.87 5.95
CA CYS A 14 4.03 2.09 5.50
C CYS A 14 4.76 2.83 4.36
N PRO A 15 5.39 3.99 4.65
CA PRO A 15 6.08 4.84 3.65
C PRO A 15 7.26 4.15 2.97
N GLU A 16 7.80 3.09 3.58
CA GLU A 16 8.88 2.29 3.00
C GLU A 16 8.41 1.38 1.86
N VAL A 17 7.12 1.00 1.85
CA VAL A 17 6.52 0.09 0.85
C VAL A 17 5.64 0.83 -0.13
N PHE A 18 4.92 1.87 0.30
CA PHE A 18 3.96 2.59 -0.53
C PHE A 18 4.26 4.08 -0.56
N LYS A 19 4.06 4.69 -1.73
CA LYS A 19 3.98 6.15 -1.89
C LYS A 19 2.71 6.53 -2.64
N VAL A 20 2.32 7.80 -2.57
CA VAL A 20 1.34 8.36 -3.50
C VAL A 20 2.12 9.05 -4.62
N GLY A 21 1.89 8.62 -5.86
CA GLY A 21 2.52 9.22 -7.04
C GLY A 21 1.85 10.53 -7.45
N ASP A 22 2.41 11.20 -8.45
CA ASP A 22 1.90 12.46 -9.00
C ASP A 22 0.51 12.31 -9.64
N ASP A 23 0.13 11.08 -10.03
CA ASP A 23 -1.21 10.74 -10.50
C ASP A 23 -2.27 10.67 -9.37
N GLY A 24 -1.84 10.91 -8.13
CA GLY A 24 -2.69 10.86 -6.93
C GLY A 24 -3.06 9.45 -6.50
N LYS A 25 -2.49 8.39 -7.08
CA LYS A 25 -2.71 6.99 -6.70
C LYS A 25 -1.54 6.42 -5.94
N ALA A 26 -1.83 5.37 -5.18
CA ALA A 26 -0.80 4.59 -4.51
C ALA A 26 0.10 3.87 -5.52
N GLU A 27 1.40 3.86 -5.24
CA GLU A 27 2.45 3.16 -5.95
C GLU A 27 3.25 2.31 -4.96
N VAL A 28 3.66 1.13 -5.41
CA VAL A 28 4.49 0.21 -4.62
C VAL A 28 5.96 0.58 -4.85
N LEU A 29 6.66 0.95 -3.79
CA LEU A 29 8.10 1.21 -3.77
C LEU A 29 8.90 -0.10 -3.65
N VAL A 30 8.40 -1.03 -2.84
CA VAL A 30 9.06 -2.30 -2.52
C VAL A 30 8.06 -3.43 -2.70
N GLU A 31 8.30 -4.31 -3.68
CA GLU A 31 7.39 -5.42 -3.99
C GLU A 31 7.54 -6.60 -3.02
N LYS A 32 8.71 -6.74 -2.37
CA LYS A 32 9.05 -7.85 -1.48
C LYS A 32 9.54 -7.33 -0.14
N VAL A 33 8.83 -7.70 0.91
CA VAL A 33 9.21 -7.39 2.29
C VAL A 33 9.43 -8.68 3.07
N GLU A 34 10.44 -8.71 3.93
CA GLU A 34 10.73 -9.90 4.76
C GLU A 34 9.58 -10.23 5.72
N LYS A 35 8.80 -9.23 6.11
CA LYS A 35 7.60 -9.36 6.94
C LYS A 35 6.52 -8.43 6.44
N LEU A 36 5.29 -8.93 6.34
CA LEU A 36 4.16 -8.10 5.89
C LEU A 36 3.90 -6.90 6.79
N GLY A 37 4.17 -6.98 8.10
CA GLY A 37 4.27 -5.84 9.02
C GLY A 37 3.33 -4.66 8.72
N CYS A 38 3.90 -3.49 8.47
CA CYS A 38 3.13 -2.29 8.13
C CYS A 38 2.39 -2.38 6.79
N ALA A 39 2.86 -3.23 5.86
CA ALA A 39 2.20 -3.41 4.57
C ALA A 39 0.83 -4.08 4.73
N LYS A 40 0.70 -5.00 5.68
CA LYS A 40 -0.61 -5.60 6.04
C LYS A 40 -1.54 -4.60 6.72
N THR A 41 -1.02 -3.78 7.61
CA THR A 41 -1.81 -2.69 8.20
C THR A 41 -2.26 -1.67 7.14
N ALA A 42 -1.43 -1.40 6.13
CA ALA A 42 -1.76 -0.51 5.02
C ALA A 42 -2.87 -1.09 4.12
N GLU A 43 -2.89 -2.41 3.91
CA GLU A 43 -4.01 -3.12 3.27
C GLU A 43 -5.30 -2.92 4.07
N GLU A 44 -5.30 -3.25 5.37
CA GLU A 44 -6.50 -3.18 6.23
C GLU A 44 -7.03 -1.75 6.42
N THR A 45 -6.14 -0.75 6.38
CA THR A 45 -6.50 0.66 6.53
C THR A 45 -6.97 1.28 5.20
N CYS A 46 -6.82 0.59 4.07
CA CYS A 46 -7.18 1.15 2.77
C CYS A 46 -8.71 1.23 2.61
N PRO A 47 -9.32 2.43 2.61
CA PRO A 47 -10.77 2.56 2.54
C PRO A 47 -11.37 2.11 1.20
N ALA A 48 -10.52 1.98 0.17
CA ALA A 48 -10.92 1.55 -1.15
C ALA A 48 -10.49 0.10 -1.47
N GLU A 49 -9.92 -0.61 -0.48
CA GLU A 49 -9.46 -2.00 -0.61
C GLU A 49 -8.61 -2.18 -1.89
N ALA A 50 -7.75 -1.20 -2.17
CA ALA A 50 -7.00 -1.09 -3.41
C ALA A 50 -5.59 -1.71 -3.30
N ILE A 51 -5.22 -2.15 -2.11
CA ILE A 51 -3.93 -2.74 -1.76
C ILE A 51 -4.20 -4.18 -1.36
N SER A 52 -3.35 -5.09 -1.84
CA SER A 52 -3.33 -6.47 -1.40
C SER A 52 -1.89 -6.87 -1.09
N VAL A 53 -1.67 -7.58 0.01
CA VAL A 53 -0.38 -8.10 0.40
C VAL A 53 -0.51 -9.58 0.78
N GLU A 54 0.32 -10.41 0.18
CA GLU A 54 0.31 -11.86 0.41
C GLU A 54 1.71 -12.33 0.86
N PRO A 55 1.79 -13.32 1.76
CA PRO A 55 3.07 -13.93 2.08
C PRO A 55 3.56 -14.74 0.87
N GLU A 56 4.82 -14.55 0.47
CA GLU A 56 5.45 -15.45 -0.50
C GLU A 56 5.51 -16.87 0.10
N LYS A 57 4.96 -17.85 -0.63
CA LYS A 57 4.95 -19.27 -0.24
C LYS A 57 6.24 -19.99 -0.63
#